data_AF-A0A958V8T3-F1
#
_entry.id   AF-A0A958V8T3-F1
#
_cell.length_a   1.000
_cell.length_b   1.000
_cell.length_c   1.000
_cell.angle_alpha   90.00
_cell.angle_beta   90.00
_cell.angle_gamma   90.00
#
_symmetry.space_group_name_H-M   'P 1'
#
loop_
_entity.id
_entity.type
_entity.pdbx_description
1 polymer ?
#
loop_
_entity_poly.entity_id
_entity_poly.type
_entity_poly.pdbx_seq_one_letter_code
_entity_poly.pdbx_strand_id
1 'polypeptide(L)'
;MKNTFTIVSLLFLLNSFGQNLNFEILFGNYANDHFEKKFHVQERKWVLDNDQLSYSIDEHDTRYADTLTLTKEEQKRISDYVLKEGLNQNIEEEIEKDYLKGEGTKGVIKGFIQINSTKNTISLIGEALFLVVDTPNGKKLKELENILHNIVDNYGIKE
;
A
#
# COMPACT_ATOMS: atom_id res chain seq x y z
N MET A 1 -41.11 18.87 27.02
CA MET A 1 -40.07 18.79 25.96
C MET A 1 -38.69 18.74 26.62
N LYS A 2 -38.23 17.57 27.07
CA LYS A 2 -36.90 17.42 27.72
C LYS A 2 -36.13 16.15 27.29
N ASN A 3 -36.64 15.37 26.34
CA ASN A 3 -36.04 14.07 25.96
C ASN A 3 -35.36 14.06 24.59
N THR A 4 -35.34 15.17 23.85
CA THR A 4 -34.70 15.24 22.52
C THR A 4 -33.20 15.55 22.58
N PHE A 5 -32.68 16.06 23.69
CA PHE A 5 -31.26 16.43 23.82
C PHE A 5 -30.33 15.22 24.03
N THR A 6 -30.86 14.10 24.53
CA THR A 6 -30.09 12.90 24.88
C THR A 6 -29.80 11.99 23.68
N ILE A 7 -30.61 12.05 22.63
CA ILE A 7 -30.46 11.18 21.44
C ILE A 7 -29.36 11.70 20.51
N VAL A 8 -29.18 13.03 20.42
CA VAL A 8 -28.13 13.65 19.58
C VAL A 8 -26.73 13.40 20.15
N SER A 9 -26.58 13.30 21.47
CA SER A 9 -25.31 12.99 22.13
C SER A 9 -24.89 11.51 21.95
N LEU A 10 -25.85 10.59 21.80
CA LEU A 10 -25.57 9.16 21.61
C LEU A 10 -25.05 8.85 20.19
N LEU A 11 -25.47 9.62 19.17
CA LEU A 11 -25.01 9.47 17.78
C LEU A 11 -23.58 9.98 17.54
N PHE A 12 -23.11 10.92 18.38
CA PHE A 12 -21.71 11.37 18.34
C PHE A 12 -20.73 10.33 18.91
N LEU A 13 -21.16 9.50 19.86
CA LEU A 13 -20.34 8.42 20.44
C LEU A 13 -20.22 7.18 19.53
N LEU A 14 -21.12 7.01 18.55
CA LEU A 14 -21.06 5.89 17.60
C LEU A 14 -20.20 6.20 16.37
N ASN A 15 -19.99 7.48 16.03
CA ASN A 15 -19.07 7.88 14.95
C ASN A 15 -17.59 7.93 15.38
N SER A 16 -17.29 7.72 16.67
CA SER A 16 -15.91 7.63 17.17
C SER A 16 -15.32 6.21 17.11
N PHE A 17 -15.99 5.25 16.47
CA PHE A 17 -15.33 4.03 16.05
C PHE A 17 -14.32 4.40 14.97
N GLY A 18 -13.07 4.61 15.41
CA GLY A 18 -11.94 4.79 14.51
C GLY A 18 -11.93 3.65 13.51
N GLN A 19 -11.86 4.00 12.23
CA GLN A 19 -11.71 3.00 11.18
C GLN A 19 -10.36 2.32 11.38
N ASN A 20 -10.38 1.00 11.54
CA ASN A 20 -9.13 0.24 11.62
C ASN A 20 -8.71 -0.08 10.19
N LEU A 21 -7.71 0.65 9.70
CA LEU A 21 -7.06 0.39 8.43
C LEU A 21 -5.78 -0.39 8.70
N ASN A 22 -5.69 -1.60 8.15
CA ASN A 22 -4.47 -2.40 8.13
C ASN A 22 -4.15 -2.76 6.68
N PHE A 23 -2.88 -2.78 6.28
CA PHE A 23 -2.51 -3.25 4.96
C PHE A 23 -1.10 -3.84 4.94
N GLU A 24 -0.87 -4.66 3.92
CA GLU A 24 0.46 -5.07 3.48
C GLU A 24 0.51 -4.88 1.97
N ILE A 25 1.45 -4.08 1.46
CA ILE A 25 1.61 -3.85 0.02
C ILE A 25 3.08 -3.97 -0.33
N LEU A 26 3.38 -4.81 -1.32
CA LEU A 26 4.72 -5.02 -1.86
C LEU A 26 4.78 -4.55 -3.30
N PHE A 27 5.71 -3.65 -3.58
CA PHE A 27 6.12 -3.20 -4.92
C PHE A 27 7.40 -3.94 -5.28
N GLY A 28 7.38 -4.75 -6.33
CA GLY A 28 8.49 -5.63 -6.67
C GLY A 28 8.86 -5.54 -8.13
N ASN A 29 10.16 -5.58 -8.41
CA ASN A 29 10.73 -5.78 -9.73
C ASN A 29 11.73 -6.93 -9.67
N TYR A 30 11.48 -7.97 -10.47
CA TYR A 30 12.32 -9.16 -10.57
C TYR A 30 12.92 -9.20 -11.96
N ALA A 31 14.21 -9.47 -12.06
CA ALA A 31 14.89 -9.65 -13.34
C ALA A 31 15.79 -10.88 -13.30
N ASN A 32 15.60 -11.77 -14.26
CA ASN A 32 16.47 -12.92 -14.48
C ASN A 32 17.45 -12.58 -15.61
N ASP A 33 18.69 -12.27 -15.24
CA ASP A 33 19.76 -12.07 -16.20
C ASP A 33 20.36 -13.43 -16.57
N HIS A 34 19.88 -13.98 -17.68
CA HIS A 34 20.37 -15.24 -18.24
C HIS A 34 21.83 -15.17 -18.73
N PHE A 35 22.32 -14.00 -19.10
CA PHE A 35 23.69 -13.80 -19.58
C PHE A 35 24.67 -13.83 -18.40
N GLU A 36 24.34 -13.18 -17.30
CA GLU A 36 25.16 -13.16 -16.07
C GLU A 36 24.85 -14.32 -15.10
N LYS A 37 23.79 -15.11 -15.37
CA LYS A 37 23.26 -16.14 -14.45
C LYS A 37 22.92 -15.56 -13.07
N LYS A 38 22.37 -14.35 -13.02
CA LYS A 38 22.00 -13.66 -11.78
C LYS A 38 20.51 -13.37 -11.75
N PHE A 39 19.94 -13.47 -10.56
CA PHE A 39 18.59 -13.04 -10.28
C PHE A 39 18.64 -11.74 -9.48
N HIS A 40 18.06 -10.69 -10.02
CA HIS A 40 17.95 -9.39 -9.37
C HIS A 40 16.55 -9.24 -8.80
N VAL A 41 16.47 -8.91 -7.52
CA VAL A 41 15.24 -8.62 -6.79
C VAL A 41 15.33 -7.21 -6.25
N GLN A 42 14.30 -6.42 -6.49
CA GLN A 42 14.12 -5.12 -5.84
C GLN A 42 12.70 -5.07 -5.34
N GLU A 43 12.54 -5.05 -4.02
CA GLU A 43 11.23 -5.04 -3.38
C GLU A 43 11.15 -3.88 -2.40
N ARG A 44 9.98 -3.26 -2.33
CA ARG A 44 9.62 -2.38 -1.23
C ARG A 44 8.32 -2.85 -0.65
N LYS A 45 8.33 -3.15 0.65
CA LYS A 45 7.17 -3.63 1.38
C LYS A 45 6.75 -2.59 2.40
N TRP A 46 5.45 -2.34 2.45
CA TRP A 46 4.81 -1.46 3.40
C TRP A 46 3.80 -2.24 4.22
N VAL A 47 3.85 -2.11 5.53
CA VAL A 47 2.93 -2.75 6.46
C VAL A 47 2.36 -1.68 7.38
N LEU A 48 1.04 -1.52 7.37
CA LEU A 48 0.33 -0.74 8.37
C LEU A 48 -0.47 -1.70 9.24
N ASP A 49 -0.19 -1.71 10.54
CA ASP A 49 -1.02 -2.37 11.55
C ASP A 49 -1.45 -1.36 12.61
N ASN A 50 -2.72 -0.97 12.56
CA ASN A 50 -3.32 0.10 13.35
C ASN A 50 -2.61 1.44 13.16
N ASP A 51 -1.74 1.81 14.09
CA ASP A 51 -0.96 3.04 14.09
C ASP A 51 0.52 2.80 13.77
N GLN A 52 0.96 1.56 13.57
CA GLN A 52 2.35 1.26 13.27
C GLN A 52 2.55 1.08 11.76
N LEU A 53 3.30 1.99 11.16
CA LEU A 53 3.76 1.89 9.78
C LEU A 53 5.19 1.34 9.78
N SER A 54 5.37 0.17 9.18
CA SER A 54 6.68 -0.42 8.91
C SER A 54 6.94 -0.44 7.42
N TYR A 55 8.20 -0.25 7.04
CA TYR A 55 8.62 -0.42 5.66
C TYR A 55 9.96 -1.17 5.58
N SER A 56 10.19 -1.83 4.45
CA SER A 56 11.48 -2.46 4.15
C SER A 56 11.81 -2.31 2.67
N ILE A 57 13.07 -2.00 2.37
CA ILE A 57 13.63 -2.01 1.02
C ILE A 57 14.56 -3.22 0.93
N ASP A 58 14.31 -4.07 -0.07
CA ASP A 58 15.00 -5.35 -0.31
C ASP A 58 14.78 -6.33 0.87
N GLU A 59 13.73 -7.16 0.81
CA GLU A 59 13.36 -8.11 1.89
C GLU A 59 14.51 -9.07 2.26
N HIS A 60 15.51 -9.23 1.37
CA HIS A 60 16.69 -10.05 1.57
C HIS A 60 17.88 -9.31 2.21
N ASP A 61 17.87 -7.98 2.22
CA ASP A 61 18.94 -7.15 2.78
C ASP A 61 18.32 -6.14 3.76
N THR A 62 18.01 -6.63 4.98
CA THR A 62 17.35 -5.91 6.11
C THR A 62 18.05 -4.63 6.59
N ARG A 63 18.97 -4.04 5.81
CA ARG A 63 19.71 -2.81 6.12
C ARG A 63 18.81 -1.57 6.18
N TYR A 64 17.64 -1.60 5.54
CA TYR A 64 16.70 -0.48 5.48
C TYR A 64 15.28 -0.92 5.81
N ALA A 65 15.06 -1.25 7.07
CA ALA A 65 13.73 -1.44 7.63
C ALA A 65 13.57 -0.56 8.86
N ASP A 66 12.45 0.17 8.94
CA ASP A 66 12.11 0.98 10.11
C ASP A 66 10.60 0.88 10.38
N THR A 67 10.23 1.18 11.61
CA THR A 67 8.85 1.21 12.09
C THR A 67 8.62 2.51 12.83
N LEU A 68 7.57 3.23 12.44
CA LEU A 68 7.15 4.47 13.09
C LEU A 68 5.68 4.41 13.51
N THR A 69 5.35 5.15 14.55
CA THR A 69 3.97 5.30 15.03
C THR A 69 3.32 6.52 14.38
N LEU A 70 2.28 6.30 13.59
CA LEU A 70 1.51 7.32 12.91
C LEU A 70 0.65 8.13 13.88
N THR A 71 0.58 9.43 13.64
CA THR A 71 -0.44 10.29 14.23
C THR A 71 -1.84 9.93 13.72
N LYS A 72 -2.87 10.38 14.43
CA LYS A 72 -4.27 10.18 14.01
C LYS A 72 -4.60 10.89 12.70
N GLU A 73 -3.95 12.02 12.42
CA GLU A 73 -4.12 12.77 11.17
C GLU A 73 -3.54 12.00 9.98
N GLU A 74 -2.38 11.36 10.16
CA GLU A 74 -1.75 10.52 9.14
C GLU A 74 -2.57 9.26 8.85
N GLN A 75 -3.03 8.56 9.89
CA GLN A 75 -3.94 7.42 9.75
C GLN A 75 -5.20 7.80 8.95
N LYS A 76 -5.80 8.96 9.30
CA LYS A 76 -6.98 9.47 8.62
C LYS A 76 -6.69 9.80 7.15
N ARG A 77 -5.57 10.46 6.86
CA ARG A 77 -5.16 10.80 5.48
C ARG A 77 -5.03 9.55 4.61
N ILE A 78 -4.40 8.49 5.12
CA ILE A 78 -4.25 7.23 4.39
C ILE A 78 -5.62 6.57 4.18
N SER A 79 -6.43 6.50 5.24
CA SER A 79 -7.76 5.87 5.20
C SER A 79 -8.71 6.57 4.22
N ASP A 80 -8.74 7.89 4.25
CA ASP A 80 -9.52 8.71 3.32
C ASP A 80 -9.09 8.47 1.87
N TYR A 81 -7.78 8.37 1.62
CA TYR A 81 -7.26 8.09 0.28
C TYR A 81 -7.70 6.71 -0.23
N VAL A 82 -7.51 5.66 0.58
CA VAL A 82 -7.88 4.27 0.24
C VAL A 82 -9.37 4.18 -0.11
N LEU A 83 -10.24 4.80 0.68
CA LEU A 83 -11.68 4.81 0.45
C LEU A 83 -12.06 5.62 -0.79
N LYS A 84 -11.49 6.83 -0.95
CA LYS A 84 -11.78 7.73 -2.08
C LYS A 84 -11.42 7.10 -3.42
N GLU A 85 -10.28 6.42 -3.50
CA GLU A 85 -9.78 5.83 -4.74
C GLU A 85 -10.34 4.42 -5.02
N GLY A 86 -11.16 3.89 -4.09
CA GLY A 86 -11.77 2.57 -4.21
C GLY A 86 -10.74 1.45 -4.14
N LEU A 87 -9.74 1.57 -3.27
CA LEU A 87 -8.73 0.52 -3.01
C LEU A 87 -9.21 -0.50 -1.97
N ASN A 88 -10.44 -0.36 -1.48
CA ASN A 88 -11.12 -1.23 -0.53
C ASN A 88 -11.91 -2.37 -1.20
N GLN A 89 -11.48 -2.81 -2.38
CA GLN A 89 -12.05 -3.90 -3.16
C GLN A 89 -10.93 -4.80 -3.67
N ASN A 90 -11.25 -6.02 -4.08
CA ASN A 90 -10.25 -6.89 -4.70
C ASN A 90 -9.79 -6.29 -6.04
N ILE A 91 -8.48 -6.25 -6.25
CA ILE A 91 -7.86 -5.77 -7.48
C ILE A 91 -6.95 -6.86 -8.01
N GLU A 92 -7.30 -7.42 -9.15
CA GLU A 92 -6.51 -8.43 -9.86
C GLU A 92 -6.35 -8.00 -11.32
N GLU A 93 -5.12 -7.76 -11.75
CA GLU A 93 -4.79 -7.36 -13.12
C GLU A 93 -3.52 -8.07 -13.60
N GLU A 94 -3.59 -8.64 -14.80
CA GLU A 94 -2.42 -9.10 -15.54
C GLU A 94 -2.21 -8.17 -16.75
N ILE A 95 -1.07 -7.49 -16.77
CA ILE A 95 -0.70 -6.51 -17.78
C ILE A 95 0.18 -7.19 -18.81
N GLU A 96 -0.43 -7.57 -19.92
CA GLU A 96 0.28 -8.01 -21.12
C GLU A 96 0.50 -6.79 -22.03
N LYS A 97 1.76 -6.52 -22.41
CA LYS A 97 2.09 -5.65 -23.54
C LYS A 97 3.11 -6.36 -24.42
N ASP A 98 3.02 -6.19 -25.73
CA ASP A 98 3.99 -6.69 -26.71
C ASP A 98 5.36 -5.96 -26.64
N TYR A 99 5.75 -5.41 -25.49
CA TYR A 99 6.87 -4.49 -25.36
C TYR A 99 8.18 -5.25 -25.18
N LEU A 100 8.65 -5.86 -26.27
CA LEU A 100 9.87 -6.65 -26.36
C LEU A 100 9.79 -7.87 -25.43
N LYS A 101 9.87 -9.07 -26.03
CA LYS A 101 10.19 -10.33 -25.34
C LYS A 101 11.60 -10.25 -24.71
N GLY A 102 11.81 -9.35 -23.76
CA GLY A 102 12.96 -9.33 -22.88
C GLY A 102 12.73 -10.44 -21.87
N GLU A 103 13.19 -11.63 -22.21
CA GLU A 103 13.07 -12.80 -21.34
C GLU A 103 13.66 -12.46 -19.96
N GLY A 104 12.81 -12.48 -18.93
CA GLY A 104 13.26 -12.53 -17.53
C GLY A 104 12.82 -11.41 -16.60
N THR A 105 12.14 -10.34 -17.05
CA THR A 105 11.65 -9.30 -16.12
C THR A 105 10.20 -9.50 -15.70
N LYS A 106 9.88 -9.12 -14.46
CA LYS A 106 8.53 -9.14 -13.89
C LYS A 106 8.34 -8.01 -12.90
N GLY A 107 7.33 -7.19 -13.12
CA GLY A 107 6.83 -6.21 -12.15
C GLY A 107 5.63 -6.74 -11.38
N VAL A 108 5.57 -6.45 -10.09
CA VAL A 108 4.40 -6.80 -9.26
C VAL A 108 4.03 -5.66 -8.31
N ILE A 109 2.73 -5.52 -8.07
CA ILE A 109 2.18 -4.88 -6.87
C ILE A 109 1.24 -5.89 -6.24
N LYS A 110 1.56 -6.42 -5.05
CA LYS A 110 0.77 -7.47 -4.39
C LYS A 110 0.56 -7.20 -2.91
N GLY A 111 -0.50 -7.76 -2.34
CA GLY A 111 -0.74 -7.71 -0.90
C GLY A 111 -2.22 -7.66 -0.56
N PHE A 112 -2.56 -6.90 0.48
CA PHE A 112 -3.93 -6.71 0.93
C PHE A 112 -4.17 -5.34 1.54
N ILE A 113 -5.42 -4.89 1.47
CA ILE A 113 -5.94 -3.77 2.26
C ILE A 113 -7.15 -4.27 3.07
N GLN A 114 -7.10 -4.04 4.36
CA GLN A 114 -8.15 -4.37 5.31
C GLN A 114 -8.72 -3.10 5.94
N ILE A 115 -10.03 -2.92 5.80
CA ILE A 115 -10.77 -1.86 6.49
C ILE A 115 -11.78 -2.54 7.42
N ASN A 116 -11.67 -2.24 8.71
CA ASN A 116 -12.41 -2.92 9.78
C ASN A 116 -12.17 -4.44 9.71
N SER A 117 -13.21 -5.22 9.43
CA SER A 117 -13.15 -6.68 9.31
C SER A 117 -13.06 -7.19 7.86
N THR A 118 -13.07 -6.31 6.87
CA THR A 118 -13.09 -6.70 5.45
C THR A 118 -11.70 -6.58 4.86
N LYS A 119 -11.12 -7.73 4.47
CA LYS A 119 -9.81 -7.84 3.83
C LYS A 119 -9.98 -8.05 2.33
N ASN A 120 -9.36 -7.19 1.53
CA ASN A 120 -9.35 -7.26 0.08
C ASN A 120 -7.94 -7.52 -0.44
N THR A 121 -7.82 -8.31 -1.50
CA THR A 121 -6.55 -8.68 -2.12
C THR A 121 -6.15 -7.70 -3.21
N ILE A 122 -4.84 -7.50 -3.35
CA ILE A 122 -4.23 -6.73 -4.44
C ILE A 122 -3.25 -7.67 -5.14
N SER A 123 -3.36 -7.79 -6.46
CA SER A 123 -2.43 -8.51 -7.31
C SER A 123 -2.41 -7.90 -8.71
N LEU A 124 -1.46 -7.01 -8.96
CA LEU A 124 -1.18 -6.48 -10.29
C LEU A 124 0.16 -7.01 -10.75
N ILE A 125 0.19 -7.67 -11.90
CA ILE A 125 1.38 -8.36 -12.41
C ILE A 125 1.61 -7.95 -13.86
N GLY A 126 2.85 -7.67 -14.24
CA GLY A 126 3.22 -7.41 -15.63
C GLY A 126 4.70 -7.65 -15.89
N GLU A 127 5.15 -7.35 -17.10
CA GLU A 127 6.54 -7.58 -17.53
C GLU A 127 7.57 -6.68 -16.80
N ALA A 128 7.13 -5.54 -16.27
CA ALA A 128 7.99 -4.63 -15.51
C ALA A 128 7.16 -3.73 -14.58
N LEU A 129 7.74 -3.31 -13.44
CA LEU A 129 7.01 -2.52 -12.44
C LEU A 129 6.49 -1.19 -13.01
N PHE A 130 7.26 -0.54 -13.90
CA PHE A 130 6.84 0.72 -14.53
C PHE A 130 5.58 0.57 -15.41
N LEU A 131 5.34 -0.62 -15.98
CA LEU A 131 4.12 -0.92 -16.73
C LEU A 131 2.94 -1.14 -15.81
N VAL A 132 3.17 -1.84 -14.70
CA VAL A 132 2.16 -2.09 -13.67
C VAL A 132 1.67 -0.76 -13.08
N VAL A 133 2.59 0.14 -12.69
CA VAL A 133 2.23 1.45 -12.13
C VAL A 133 1.58 2.40 -13.15
N ASP A 134 1.61 2.09 -14.45
CA ASP A 134 0.96 2.91 -15.48
C ASP A 134 -0.52 2.56 -15.67
N THR A 135 -1.01 1.44 -15.12
CA THR A 135 -2.46 1.13 -15.14
C THR A 135 -3.24 2.06 -14.21
N PRO A 136 -4.58 2.21 -14.40
CA PRO A 136 -5.39 3.04 -13.50
C PRO A 136 -5.26 2.63 -12.03
N ASN A 137 -5.25 1.33 -11.72
CA ASN A 137 -5.09 0.86 -10.34
C ASN A 137 -3.64 0.92 -9.87
N GLY A 138 -2.66 0.66 -10.76
CA GLY A 138 -1.25 0.84 -10.46
C GLY A 138 -0.89 2.28 -10.07
N LYS A 139 -1.45 3.27 -10.77
CA LYS A 139 -1.26 4.70 -10.45
C LYS A 139 -1.79 5.06 -9.07
N LYS A 140 -2.96 4.54 -8.69
CA LYS A 140 -3.53 4.74 -7.35
C LYS A 140 -2.67 4.12 -6.25
N LEU A 141 -2.18 2.91 -6.47
CA LEU A 141 -1.29 2.24 -5.53
C LEU A 141 0.05 2.97 -5.41
N LYS A 142 0.60 3.46 -6.53
CA LYS A 142 1.83 4.25 -6.52
C LYS A 142 1.66 5.56 -5.76
N GLU A 143 0.52 6.21 -5.89
CA GLU A 143 0.23 7.44 -5.15
C GLU A 143 0.00 7.17 -3.66
N LEU A 144 -0.60 6.04 -3.29
CA LEU A 144 -0.60 5.57 -1.89
C LEU A 144 0.85 5.40 -1.38
N GLU A 145 1.73 4.76 -2.14
CA GLU A 145 3.15 4.63 -1.80
C GLU A 145 3.82 6.00 -1.57
N ASN A 146 3.55 6.98 -2.43
CA ASN A 146 4.06 8.35 -2.28
C ASN A 146 3.57 9.01 -0.98
N ILE A 147 2.31 8.77 -0.58
CA ILE A 147 1.79 9.27 0.71
C ILE A 147 2.60 8.67 1.87
N LEU A 148 2.91 7.36 1.82
CA LEU A 148 3.68 6.68 2.85
C LEU A 148 5.13 7.19 2.93
N HIS A 149 5.78 7.40 1.78
CA HIS A 149 7.11 8.03 1.73
C HIS A 149 7.13 9.41 2.38
N ASN A 150 6.20 10.29 2.00
CA ASN A 150 6.13 11.63 2.56
C ASN A 150 5.96 11.61 4.08
N ILE A 151 5.26 10.60 4.62
CA ILE A 151 5.17 10.41 6.06
C ILE A 151 6.55 10.06 6.62
N VAL A 152 7.20 9.00 6.12
CA VAL A 152 8.54 8.57 6.60
C VAL A 152 9.56 9.71 6.54
N ASP A 153 9.62 10.45 5.43
CA ASP A 153 10.53 11.58 5.24
C ASP A 153 10.33 12.69 6.28
N ASN A 154 9.08 12.96 6.67
CA ASN A 154 8.75 13.96 7.68
C ASN A 154 9.20 13.56 9.09
N TYR A 155 9.37 12.27 9.36
CA TYR A 155 9.97 11.78 10.61
C TYR A 155 11.51 11.91 10.62
N GLY A 156 12.11 12.42 9.54
CA GLY A 156 13.55 12.62 9.42
C GLY A 156 14.33 11.33 9.15
N ILE A 157 13.63 10.24 8.82
CA ILE A 157 14.23 9.00 8.36
C ILE A 157 14.51 9.18 6.86
N LYS A 158 15.75 9.46 6.50
CA LYS A 158 16.17 9.60 5.10
C LYS A 158 16.64 8.26 4.55
N GLU A 159 16.12 7.88 3.38
CA GLU A 159 16.61 6.76 2.55
C GLU A 159 18.11 6.87 2.24
#